data_AF-A0A3R7EYU1-F1
#
_entry.id   AF-A0A3R7EYU1-F1
#
_cell.length_a   1.000
_cell.length_b   1.000
_cell.length_c   1.000
_cell.angle_alpha   90.00
_cell.angle_beta   90.00
_cell.angle_gamma   90.00
#
_symmetry.space_group_name_H-M   'P 1'
#
loop_
_entity.id
_entity.type
_entity.pdbx_description
1 polymer ?
#
loop_
_entity_poly.entity_id
_entity_poly.type
_entity_poly.pdbx_seq_one_letter_code
_entity_poly.pdbx_strand_id
1 'polypeptide(L)'
;MTRANADPMADARPVVKDRSGGMCERCGAERATDMHHRQLRRHGDHLPANLVHLCRTCHNTVHADPTAAELTGFIVPSWANPRQCPINHSVWGRVRLDDDGGWSAAA
;
A
#
# COMPACT_ATOMS: atom_id res chain seq x y z
N MET A 1 -33.46 -7.83 7.78
CA MET A 1 -32.23 -7.59 8.54
C MET A 1 -31.10 -7.35 7.54
N THR A 2 -30.78 -6.08 7.27
CA THR A 2 -29.72 -5.70 6.34
C THR A 2 -28.39 -6.06 6.98
N ARG A 3 -27.62 -6.98 6.38
CA ARG A 3 -26.23 -7.21 6.81
C ARG A 3 -25.48 -5.90 6.62
N ALA A 4 -24.95 -5.33 7.71
CA ALA A 4 -23.93 -4.29 7.58
C ALA A 4 -22.77 -4.94 6.81
N ASN A 5 -22.42 -4.38 5.64
CA ASN A 5 -21.24 -4.83 4.91
C ASN A 5 -20.03 -4.53 5.79
N ALA A 6 -19.41 -5.58 6.34
CA ALA A 6 -18.18 -5.46 7.10
C ALA A 6 -17.10 -4.83 6.19
N ASP A 7 -16.33 -3.88 6.73
CA ASP A 7 -15.17 -3.33 6.04
C ASP A 7 -14.15 -4.47 5.84
N PRO A 8 -13.84 -4.89 4.61
CA PRO A 8 -12.93 -6.00 4.36
C PRO A 8 -11.48 -5.71 4.80
N MET A 9 -11.17 -4.47 5.17
CA MET A 9 -9.83 -4.03 5.59
C MET A 9 -9.77 -3.68 7.08
N ALA A 10 -10.79 -4.02 7.87
CA ALA A 10 -10.89 -3.63 9.28
C ALA A 10 -9.62 -3.98 10.08
N ASP A 11 -9.07 -5.18 9.88
CA ASP A 11 -7.89 -5.67 10.60
C ASP A 11 -6.58 -5.09 10.07
N ALA A 12 -6.47 -4.83 8.76
CA ALA A 12 -5.24 -4.33 8.15
C ALA A 12 -5.04 -2.82 8.32
N ARG A 13 -6.13 -2.04 8.38
CA ARG A 13 -6.09 -0.58 8.55
C ARG A 13 -5.24 -0.12 9.75
N PRO A 14 -5.40 -0.63 10.98
CA PRO A 14 -4.58 -0.20 12.11
C PRO A 14 -3.09 -0.52 11.89
N VAL A 15 -2.76 -1.70 11.35
CA VAL A 15 -1.38 -2.11 11.05
C VAL A 15 -0.72 -1.13 10.06
N VAL A 16 -1.40 -0.80 8.96
CA VAL A 16 -0.88 0.12 7.94
C VAL A 16 -0.79 1.57 8.47
N LYS A 17 -1.75 1.99 9.31
CA LYS A 17 -1.69 3.31 9.96
C LYS A 17 -0.53 3.43 10.93
N ASP A 18 -0.27 2.39 11.72
CA ASP A 18 0.84 2.34 12.66
C ASP A 18 2.18 2.34 11.91
N ARG A 19 2.32 1.44 10.92
CA ARG A 19 3.49 1.36 10.02
C ARG A 19 3.84 2.72 9.40
N SER A 20 2.85 3.45 8.93
CA SER A 20 3.03 4.75 8.28
C SER A 20 3.23 5.92 9.24
N GLY A 21 2.93 5.76 10.54
CA GLY A 21 2.88 6.88 11.50
C GLY A 21 1.90 8.00 11.08
N GLY A 22 0.92 7.68 10.22
CA GLY A 22 0.00 8.66 9.62
C GLY A 22 0.61 9.57 8.54
N MET A 23 1.81 9.25 8.05
CA MET A 23 2.48 9.98 6.96
C MET A 23 2.42 9.21 5.64
N CYS A 24 2.49 9.91 4.51
CA CYS A 24 2.47 9.25 3.21
C CYS A 24 3.69 8.36 3.00
N GLU A 25 3.45 7.07 2.75
CA GLU A 25 4.48 6.05 2.50
C GLU A 25 5.23 6.27 1.16
N ARG A 26 4.74 7.17 0.29
CA ARG A 26 5.38 7.56 -0.98
C ARG A 26 6.22 8.82 -0.90
N CYS A 27 5.63 9.95 -0.48
CA CYS A 27 6.35 11.24 -0.47
C CYS A 27 6.93 11.60 0.89
N GLY A 28 6.40 11.07 2.00
CA GLY A 28 6.78 11.45 3.36
C GLY A 28 6.43 12.89 3.76
N ALA A 29 5.93 13.73 2.84
CA ALA A 29 5.73 15.16 3.03
C ALA A 29 4.34 15.55 3.55
N GLU A 30 3.34 14.68 3.37
CA GLU A 30 1.94 14.96 3.72
C GLU A 30 1.35 13.85 4.60
N ARG A 31 0.28 14.19 5.33
CA ARG A 31 -0.55 13.22 6.04
C ARG A 31 -1.17 12.24 5.06
N ALA A 32 -1.11 10.96 5.40
CA ALA A 32 -1.81 9.94 4.64
C ALA A 32 -3.30 9.93 5.00
N THR A 33 -4.15 9.83 3.98
CA THR A 33 -5.61 9.85 4.12
C THR A 33 -6.26 8.63 3.47
N ASP A 34 -5.57 8.00 2.53
CA ASP A 34 -6.15 6.97 1.68
C ASP A 34 -5.37 5.66 1.81
N MET A 35 -6.11 4.57 2.01
CA MET A 35 -5.56 3.23 1.87
C MET A 35 -5.56 2.84 0.40
N HIS A 36 -4.37 2.63 -0.13
CA HIS A 36 -4.15 2.29 -1.53
C HIS A 36 -3.76 0.82 -1.67
N HIS A 37 -4.53 0.07 -2.45
CA HIS A 37 -4.18 -1.27 -2.87
C HIS A 37 -3.08 -1.25 -3.92
N ARG A 38 -1.96 -1.91 -3.65
CA ARG A 38 -0.86 -2.07 -4.61
C ARG A 38 -1.29 -3.00 -5.75
N GLN A 39 -1.81 -4.17 -5.42
CA GLN A 39 -2.50 -5.07 -6.34
C GLN A 39 -4.01 -4.90 -6.18
N LEU A 40 -4.69 -4.68 -7.30
CA LEU A 40 -6.12 -4.37 -7.36
C LEU A 40 -6.98 -5.33 -6.53
N ARG A 41 -7.94 -4.77 -5.77
CA ARG A 41 -8.85 -5.50 -4.87
C ARG A 41 -9.55 -6.74 -5.46
N ARG A 42 -9.76 -6.77 -6.78
CA ARG A 42 -10.45 -7.89 -7.46
C ARG A 42 -9.53 -9.09 -7.69
N HIS A 43 -8.24 -8.91 -7.48
CA HIS A 43 -7.19 -9.90 -7.73
C HIS A 43 -6.27 -10.11 -6.51
N GLY A 44 -6.14 -9.10 -5.64
CA GLY A 44 -5.31 -9.16 -4.44
C GLY A 44 -6.10 -9.25 -3.13
N ASP A 45 -5.37 -9.49 -2.05
CA ASP A 45 -5.91 -9.55 -0.70
C ASP A 45 -6.08 -8.14 -0.07
N HIS A 46 -6.58 -8.11 1.17
CA HIS A 46 -6.71 -6.90 1.99
C HIS A 46 -5.61 -6.83 3.07
N LEU A 47 -4.50 -7.57 2.91
CA LEU A 47 -3.46 -7.69 3.92
C LEU A 47 -2.47 -6.52 3.84
N PRO A 48 -1.77 -6.17 4.94
CA PRO A 48 -0.89 -5.02 5.00
C PRO A 48 0.23 -4.97 3.95
N ALA A 49 0.72 -6.11 3.46
CA ALA A 49 1.71 -6.14 2.38
C ALA A 49 1.17 -5.59 1.05
N ASN A 50 -0.15 -5.70 0.83
CA ASN A 50 -0.85 -5.22 -0.37
C ASN A 50 -1.41 -3.80 -0.22
N LEU A 51 -1.24 -3.18 0.94
CA LEU A 51 -1.80 -1.86 1.25
C LEU A 51 -0.69 -0.88 1.56
N VAL A 52 -0.86 0.38 1.15
CA VAL A 52 -0.02 1.50 1.57
C VAL A 52 -0.89 2.71 1.90
N HIS A 53 -0.43 3.53 2.83
CA HIS A 53 -1.11 4.72 3.28
C HIS A 53 -0.56 5.94 2.52
N LEU A 54 -1.38 6.53 1.66
CA LEU A 54 -0.98 7.64 0.79
C LEU A 54 -1.75 8.92 1.12
N CYS A 55 -1.11 10.07 0.88
CA CYS A 55 -1.85 11.32 0.74
C CYS A 55 -2.66 11.31 -0.57
N ARG A 56 -3.71 12.12 -0.64
CA ARG A 56 -4.57 12.20 -1.82
C ARG A 56 -3.81 12.51 -3.11
N THR A 57 -2.83 13.42 -3.05
CA THR A 57 -1.99 13.79 -4.20
C THR A 57 -1.24 12.58 -4.74
N CYS A 58 -0.52 11.86 -3.88
CA CYS A 58 0.24 10.68 -4.28
C CYS A 58 -0.66 9.54 -4.78
N HIS A 59 -1.80 9.33 -4.13
CA HIS A 59 -2.78 8.33 -4.56
C HIS A 59 -3.29 8.60 -5.98
N ASN A 60 -3.63 9.86 -6.30
CA ASN A 60 -4.02 10.26 -7.64
C ASN A 60 -2.87 10.10 -8.65
N THR A 61 -1.64 10.49 -8.29
CA THR A 61 -0.46 10.35 -9.16
C THR A 61 -0.19 8.89 -9.52
N VAL A 62 -0.31 7.97 -8.55
CA VAL A 62 -0.10 6.53 -8.76
C VAL A 62 -1.10 5.97 -9.77
N HIS A 63 -2.35 6.43 -9.74
CA HIS A 63 -3.36 6.03 -10.72
C HIS A 63 -3.24 6.73 -12.08
N ALA A 64 -2.61 7.91 -12.14
CA ALA A 64 -2.40 8.65 -13.38
C ALA A 64 -1.30 8.05 -14.26
N ASP A 65 -0.27 7.44 -13.66
CA ASP A 65 0.81 6.75 -14.38
C ASP A 65 1.10 5.36 -13.78
N PRO A 66 0.31 4.34 -14.18
CA PRO A 66 0.49 2.98 -13.69
C PRO A 66 1.85 2.37 -14.02
N THR A 67 2.44 2.72 -15.17
CA THR A 67 3.75 2.21 -15.59
C THR A 67 4.84 2.68 -14.61
N ALA A 68 4.87 3.97 -14.27
CA ALA A 68 5.81 4.48 -13.28
C ALA A 68 5.51 3.95 -11.86
N ALA A 69 4.24 3.77 -11.52
CA ALA A 69 3.83 3.19 -10.25
C ALA A 69 4.25 1.72 -10.09
N GLU A 70 4.24 0.93 -11.18
CA GLU A 70 4.75 -0.45 -11.17
C GLU A 70 6.26 -0.50 -10.93
N LEU A 71 7.04 0.37 -11.58
CA LEU A 71 8.50 0.46 -11.38
C LEU A 71 8.89 0.78 -9.93
N THR A 72 8.03 1.54 -9.25
CA THR A 72 8.22 1.98 -7.86
C THR A 72 7.45 1.13 -6.84
N GLY A 73 6.72 0.11 -7.30
CA GLY A 73 6.01 -0.86 -6.47
C GLY A 73 4.68 -0.39 -5.87
N PHE A 74 4.22 0.81 -6.20
CA PHE A 74 2.92 1.33 -5.77
C PHE A 74 1.75 0.73 -6.56
N ILE A 75 2.03 0.12 -7.71
CA ILE A 75 1.11 -0.81 -8.39
C ILE A 75 1.82 -2.15 -8.56
N VAL A 76 1.07 -3.24 -8.40
CA VAL A 76 1.54 -4.62 -8.55
C VAL A 76 0.58 -5.33 -9.51
N PRO A 77 1.10 -5.94 -10.60
CA PRO A 77 0.25 -6.61 -11.58
C PRO A 77 -0.45 -7.83 -10.97
N SER A 78 -1.57 -8.25 -11.56
CA SER A 78 -2.43 -9.30 -11.00
C SER A 78 -1.77 -10.67 -10.85
N TRP A 79 -0.71 -10.95 -11.61
CA TRP A 79 0.02 -12.21 -11.57
C TRP A 79 1.20 -12.21 -10.58
N ALA A 80 1.57 -11.04 -10.04
CA ALA A 80 2.66 -10.92 -9.09
C ALA A 80 2.18 -11.02 -7.63
N ASN A 81 3.10 -11.27 -6.71
CA ASN A 81 2.81 -11.27 -5.28
C ASN A 81 3.26 -9.94 -4.65
N PRO A 82 2.37 -9.15 -4.01
CA PRO A 82 2.73 -7.88 -3.37
C PRO A 82 3.90 -7.97 -2.38
N ARG A 83 4.05 -9.09 -1.67
CA ARG A 83 5.17 -9.34 -0.72
C ARG A 83 6.52 -9.48 -1.41
N GLN A 84 6.48 -9.93 -2.67
CA GLN A 84 7.64 -10.15 -3.52
C GLN A 84 7.88 -8.99 -4.50
N CYS A 85 7.10 -7.92 -4.43
CA CYS A 85 7.36 -6.70 -5.19
C CYS A 85 7.91 -5.63 -4.24
N PRO A 86 9.15 -5.15 -4.42
CA PRO A 86 9.66 -4.03 -3.63
C PRO A 86 8.85 -2.75 -3.88
N ILE A 87 8.78 -1.88 -2.88
CA ILE A 87 8.31 -0.51 -2.98
C ILE A 87 9.45 0.47 -2.72
N ASN A 88 9.39 1.64 -3.34
CA ASN A 88 10.24 2.76 -2.97
C ASN A 88 9.54 3.57 -1.86
N HIS A 89 9.77 3.17 -0.61
CA HIS A 89 9.20 3.81 0.58
C HIS A 89 9.92 5.14 0.88
N SER A 90 9.18 6.16 1.30
CA SER A 90 9.70 7.50 1.57
C SER A 90 10.80 7.55 2.64
N VAL A 91 10.73 6.66 3.63
CA VAL A 91 11.67 6.63 4.77
C VAL A 91 12.71 5.52 4.64
N TRP A 92 12.34 4.36 4.08
CA TRP A 92 13.16 3.14 4.14
C TRP A 92 13.88 2.83 2.83
N GLY A 93 13.64 3.64 1.78
CA GLY A 93 14.14 3.35 0.45
C GLY A 93 13.44 2.13 -0.16
N ARG A 94 14.18 1.29 -0.89
CA ARG A 94 13.61 0.16 -1.62
C ARG A 94 13.48 -1.06 -0.70
N VAL A 95 12.24 -1.42 -0.36
CA VAL A 95 11.93 -2.47 0.63
C VAL A 95 10.76 -3.35 0.21
N ARG A 96 10.66 -4.54 0.80
CA ARG A 96 9.48 -5.42 0.71
C ARG A 96 8.64 -5.27 1.96
N LEU A 97 7.33 -5.27 1.81
CA LEU A 97 6.38 -5.22 2.92
C LEU A 97 5.85 -6.62 3.24
N ASP A 98 5.62 -6.89 4.53
CA ASP A 98 4.95 -8.09 5.02
C ASP A 98 3.57 -7.78 5.62
N ASP A 99 2.88 -8.82 6.09
CA ASP A 99 1.52 -8.69 6.64
C ASP A 99 1.46 -8.20 8.07
N ASP A 100 2.57 -8.27 8.79
CA ASP A 100 2.64 -7.83 10.18
C ASP A 100 2.92 -6.32 10.26
N GLY A 101 3.02 -5.64 9.10
CA GLY A 101 3.37 -4.23 9.00
C GLY A 101 4.88 -3.99 8.99
N GLY A 102 5.68 -5.05 8.96
CA GLY A 102 7.12 -5.00 8.85
C GLY A 102 7.61 -4.76 7.43
N TRP A 103 8.93 -4.66 7.32
CA TRP A 103 9.63 -4.53 6.05
C TRP A 103 10.99 -5.23 6.07
N SER A 104 11.47 -5.62 4.90
CA SER A 104 12.83 -6.09 4.68
C SER A 104 13.49 -5.37 3.51
N ALA A 105 14.81 -5.18 3.58
CA ALA A 105 15.56 -4.56 2.51
C ALA A 105 15.39 -5.35 1.19
N ALA A 106 15.15 -4.63 0.09
CA ALA A 106 15.21 -5.21 -1.24
C ALA A 106 16.56 -4.84 -1.87
N ALA A 107 17.37 -5.86 -2.19
CA ALA A 107 18.61 -5.71 -2.95
C ALA A 107 18.34 -5.14 -4.35
#